data_AF-A0A8T7HEW4-F1
#
_entry.id   AF-A0A8T7HEW4-F1
#
_cell.length_a   1.000
_cell.length_b   1.000
_cell.length_c   1.000
_cell.angle_alpha   90.00
_cell.angle_beta   90.00
_cell.angle_gamma   90.00
#
_symmetry.space_group_name_H-M   'P 1'
#
loop_
_entity.id
_entity.type
_entity.pdbx_description
1 polymer ?
#
loop_
_entity_poly.entity_id
_entity_poly.type
_entity_poly.pdbx_seq_one_letter_code
_entity_poly.pdbx_strand_id
1 'polypeptide(L)' 'MFQGDIMKVALLSRISTSEQSNESALEELKRVALNKGYNIYDIYEEVVSGA' A
#
# COMPACT_ATOMS: atom_id res chain seq x y z
N MET A 1 24.11 5.67 -18.70
CA MET A 1 23.30 5.49 -17.48
C MET A 1 21.88 5.27 -17.93
N PHE A 2 21.36 4.05 -17.82
CA PHE A 2 19.95 3.81 -18.08
C PHE A 2 19.19 4.30 -16.85
N GLN A 3 18.59 5.48 -16.96
CA GLN A 3 17.57 5.91 -16.01
C GLN A 3 16.34 5.06 -16.33
N GLY A 4 16.34 3.81 -15.86
CA GLY A 4 15.17 2.94 -15.93
C GLY A 4 14.08 3.61 -15.12
N ASP A 5 12.89 3.76 -15.72
CA ASP A 5 11.74 4.34 -15.04
C ASP A 5 11.57 3.70 -13.66
N ILE A 6 11.56 4.53 -12.61
CA ILE A 6 11.29 4.05 -11.25
C ILE A 6 9.92 3.39 -11.28
N MET A 7 9.89 2.08 -11.06
CA MET A 7 8.66 1.29 -11.14
C MET A 7 7.62 1.88 -10.18
N LYS A 8 6.49 2.31 -10.76
CA LYS A 8 5.37 2.90 -10.02
C LYS A 8 4.47 1.80 -9.47
N VAL A 9 4.07 1.90 -8.21
CA VAL A 9 3.20 0.94 -7.52
C VAL A 9 2.06 1.64 -6.79
N ALA A 10 0.90 1.01 -6.74
CA ALA A 10 -0.19 1.39 -5.84
C ALA A 10 -0.25 0.43 -4.66
N LEU A 11 -0.66 0.93 -3.50
CA LEU A 11 -0.90 0.12 -2.32
C LEU A 11 -2.40 -0.05 -2.10
N LEU A 12 -2.84 -1.24 -1.74
CA LEU A 12 -4.21 -1.52 -1.33
C LEU A 12 -4.17 -2.18 0.05
N SER A 13 -4.88 -1.58 1.02
CA SER A 13 -5.10 -2.16 2.33
C SER A 13 -6.59 -2.38 2.56
N ARG A 14 -6.97 -3.57 3.02
CA ARG A 14 -8.37 -3.96 3.19
C ARG A 14 -8.58 -4.60 4.55
N ILE A 15 -9.62 -4.14 5.26
CA ILE A 15 -10.09 -4.70 6.53
C ILE A 15 -11.52 -5.24 6.40
N SER A 16 -11.84 -6.20 7.26
CA SER A 16 -13.15 -6.90 7.25
C SER A 16 -14.16 -6.27 8.18
N THR A 17 -13.71 -5.54 9.21
CA THR A 17 -14.57 -4.80 10.13
C THR A 17 -14.02 -3.39 10.36
N SER A 18 -14.90 -2.42 10.59
CA SER A 18 -14.51 -1.04 10.90
C SER A 18 -13.83 -0.87 12.27
N GLU A 19 -13.79 -1.94 13.07
CA GLU A 19 -13.08 -2.00 14.34
C GLU A 19 -11.59 -2.34 14.15
N GLN A 20 -11.20 -2.83 12.98
CA GLN A 20 -9.81 -3.05 12.60
C GLN A 20 -9.22 -1.76 12.01
N SER A 21 -7.90 -1.57 12.15
CA SER A 21 -7.19 -0.46 11.51
C SER A 21 -6.28 -0.97 10.38
N ASN A 22 -6.31 -0.29 9.24
CA ASN A 22 -5.41 -0.52 8.11
C ASN A 22 -4.00 0.02 8.35
N GLU A 23 -3.79 0.84 9.38
CA GLU A 23 -2.58 1.65 9.58
C GLU A 23 -1.31 0.80 9.66
N SER A 24 -1.31 -0.25 10.49
CA SER A 24 -0.14 -1.12 10.65
C SER A 24 0.22 -1.88 9.36
N ALA A 25 -0.78 -2.31 8.59
CA ALA A 25 -0.55 -3.05 7.34
C ALA A 25 -0.04 -2.12 6.24
N LEU A 26 -0.60 -0.91 6.17
CA LEU A 26 -0.22 0.10 5.19
C LEU A 26 1.20 0.63 5.44
N GLU A 27 1.59 0.86 6.69
CA GLU A 27 2.95 1.31 7.04
C GLU A 27 4.01 0.25 6.68
N GLU A 28 3.72 -1.04 6.87
CA GLU A 28 4.63 -2.10 6.45
C GLU A 28 4.72 -2.19 4.91
N LEU A 29 3.59 -2.05 4.20
CA LEU A 29 3.58 -2.00 2.73
C LEU A 29 4.39 -0.84 2.17
N LYS A 30 4.26 0.36 2.77
CA LYS A 30 5.07 1.53 2.42
C LYS A 30 6.55 1.24 2.65
N ARG A 31 6.93 0.69 3.80
CA ARG A 31 8.31 0.33 4.12
C ARG A 31 8.90 -0.64 3.09
N VAL A 32 8.17 -1.68 2.73
CA VAL A 32 8.62 -2.66 1.71
C VAL A 32 8.80 -2.00 0.34
N ALA A 33 7.86 -1.16 -0.08
CA ALA A 33 7.93 -0.49 -1.37
C ALA A 33 9.10 0.48 -1.46
N LEU A 34 9.31 1.29 -0.41
CA LEU A 34 10.43 2.23 -0.34
C LEU A 34 11.78 1.52 -0.28
N ASN A 35 11.90 0.44 0.50
CA ASN A 35 13.13 -0.36 0.58
C ASN A 35 13.51 -1.01 -0.76
N LYS A 36 12.52 -1.30 -1.61
CA LYS A 36 12.72 -1.82 -2.96
C LYS A 36 12.95 -0.73 -4.01
N GLY A 37 12.91 0.54 -3.62
CA GLY A 37 13.08 1.67 -4.53
C GLY A 37 11.90 1.88 -5.46
N TYR A 38 10.70 1.45 -5.09
CA TYR A 38 9.48 1.74 -5.86
C TYR A 38 8.96 3.15 -5.59
N ASN A 39 8.33 3.74 -6.60
CA ASN A 39 7.61 5.01 -6.47
C ASN A 39 6.14 4.72 -6.16
N ILE A 40 5.71 4.98 -4.93
CA ILE A 40 4.31 4.81 -4.53
C ILE A 40 3.51 5.96 -5.15
N TYR A 41 2.60 5.66 -6.09
CA TYR A 41 1.83 6.69 -6.80
C TYR A 41 0.44 6.93 -6.19
N ASP A 42 -0.15 5.93 -5.54
CA ASP A 42 -1.48 6.00 -4.94
C ASP A 42 -1.68 4.95 -3.83
N ILE A 43 -2.66 5.19 -2.96
CA ILE A 43 -3.00 4.36 -1.81
C ILE A 43 -4.52 4.21 -1.72
N TYR A 44 -4.98 2.97 -1.71
CA TYR A 44 -6.39 2.60 -1.56
C TYR A 44 -6.63 1.91 -0.21
N GLU A 45 -7.68 2.33 0.49
CA GLU A 45 -8.12 1.72 1.74
C GLU A 45 -9.57 1.28 1.61
N GLU A 46 -9.83 0.01 1.91
CA GLU A 46 -11.16 -0.58 1.83
C GLU A 46 -11.60 -1.18 3.17
N VAL A 47 -12.86 -0.97 3.52
CA VAL A 47 -13.54 -1.68 4.61
C VAL A 47 -14.67 -2.49 3.98
N VAL A 48 -14.51 -3.81 3.96
CA VAL A 48 -15.55 -4.69 3.42
C VAL A 48 -16.21 -5.40 4.58
N SER A 49 -17.32 -4.84 5.08
CA SER A 49 -18.18 -5.55 6.02
C SER A 49 -18.86 -6.70 5.28
N GLY A 50 -18.53 -7.94 5.67
CA GLY A 50 -19.32 -9.09 5.28
C GLY A 50 -20.70 -8.96 5.92
N ALA A 51 -21.69 -8.55 5.15
CA ALA A 51 -23.11 -8.65 5.50
C ALA A 51 -23.65 -10.03 5.12
#